data_AF-A0A351CK13-F1
#
_entry.id   AF-A0A351CK13-F1
#
_cell.length_a   1.000
_cell.length_b   1.000
_cell.length_c   1.000
_cell.angle_alpha   90.00
_cell.angle_beta   90.00
_cell.angle_gamma   90.00
#
_symmetry.space_group_name_H-M   'P 1'
#
loop_
_entity.id
_entity.type
_entity.pdbx_description
1 polymer ?
#
loop_
_entity_poly.entity_id
_entity_poly.type
_entity_poly.pdbx_seq_one_letter_code
_entity_poly.pdbx_strand_id
1 'polypeptide(L)'
;VGPRYCPSIEDKVVRFSDKDSHQIFVEPEGLTTNEVYPNGVSTSLPYEVQAEFIHSIKGFENAIIMRPGYAIEYDFFDPRGLKQTLEVKKISGLYFAGQINGTTGYE
;
A
#
# COMPACT_ATOMS: atom_id res chain seq x y z
N VAL A 1 -7.91 14.71 5.57
CA VAL A 1 -8.91 13.67 5.19
C VAL A 1 -8.11 12.52 4.60
N GLY A 2 -8.00 11.39 5.30
CA GLY A 2 -7.27 10.22 4.81
C GLY A 2 -7.95 9.59 3.58
N PRO A 3 -7.25 8.71 2.84
CA PRO A 3 -7.85 8.02 1.69
C PRO A 3 -9.09 7.25 2.14
N ARG A 4 -10.20 7.37 1.39
CA ARG A 4 -11.45 6.64 1.69
C ARG A 4 -11.30 5.12 1.55
N TYR A 5 -10.32 4.70 0.75
CA TYR A 5 -9.89 3.32 0.60
C TYR A 5 -8.78 3.08 1.62
N CYS A 6 -9.05 2.24 2.62
CA CYS A 6 -8.08 1.86 3.64
C CYS A 6 -7.45 0.54 3.20
N PRO A 7 -6.25 0.55 2.60
CA PRO A 7 -5.60 -0.69 2.14
C PRO A 7 -4.98 -1.48 3.29
N SER A 8 -4.82 -0.87 4.47
CA SER A 8 -4.13 -1.50 5.59
C SER A 8 -5.01 -2.55 6.27
N ILE A 9 -4.40 -3.63 6.74
CA ILE A 9 -5.10 -4.72 7.41
C ILE A 9 -5.71 -4.25 8.74
N GLU A 10 -5.01 -3.36 9.48
CA GLU A 10 -5.50 -2.79 10.72
C GLU A 10 -6.81 -2.02 10.54
N ASP A 11 -6.93 -1.22 9.47
CA ASP A 11 -8.16 -0.48 9.19
C ASP A 11 -9.26 -1.39 8.63
N LYS A 12 -8.87 -2.37 7.79
CA LYS A 12 -9.82 -3.29 7.14
C LYS A 12 -10.56 -4.14 8.16
N VAL A 13 -9.86 -4.68 9.16
CA VAL A 13 -10.45 -5.51 10.21
C VAL A 13 -11.40 -4.70 11.08
N VAL A 14 -11.05 -3.45 11.42
CA VAL A 14 -11.92 -2.55 12.19
C VAL A 14 -13.18 -2.18 11.38
N ARG A 15 -13.01 -1.87 10.10
CA ARG A 15 -14.11 -1.41 9.24
C ARG A 15 -15.08 -2.52 8.85
N PHE A 16 -14.57 -3.75 8.73
CA PHE A 16 -15.34 -4.93 8.33
C PHE A 16 -15.29 -5.98 9.45
N SER A 17 -15.63 -5.56 10.67
CA SER A 17 -15.58 -6.41 11.87
C SER A 17 -16.59 -7.57 11.84
N ASP A 18 -17.55 -7.54 10.91
CA ASP A 18 -18.50 -8.62 10.63
C ASP A 18 -17.92 -9.76 9.79
N LYS A 19 -16.69 -9.59 9.25
CA LYS A 19 -16.03 -10.59 8.43
C LYS A 19 -15.20 -11.54 9.29
N ASP A 20 -15.49 -12.83 9.19
CA ASP A 20 -14.73 -13.88 9.88
C ASP A 20 -13.32 -14.11 9.29
N SER A 21 -13.08 -13.65 8.04
CA SER A 21 -11.79 -13.81 7.38
C SER A 21 -11.54 -12.78 6.27
N HIS A 22 -10.26 -12.57 5.97
CA HIS A 22 -9.78 -11.78 4.84
C HIS A 22 -8.82 -12.62 4.00
N GLN A 23 -9.07 -12.66 2.68
CA GLN A 23 -8.19 -13.36 1.75
C GLN A 23 -6.87 -12.62 1.58
N ILE A 24 -5.79 -13.39 1.49
CA ILE A 24 -4.41 -12.94 1.23
C ILE A 24 -3.91 -13.71 0.00
N PHE A 25 -3.22 -13.03 -0.90
CA PHE A 25 -2.50 -13.66 -2.00
C PHE A 25 -1.01 -13.69 -1.69
N VAL A 26 -0.36 -14.82 -1.94
CA VAL A 26 1.09 -14.97 -1.76
C VAL A 26 1.72 -14.89 -3.15
N GLU A 27 2.33 -13.74 -3.45
CA GLU A 27 2.85 -13.43 -4.77
C GLU A 27 4.39 -13.51 -4.76
N PRO A 28 5.03 -14.36 -5.58
CA PRO A 28 6.49 -14.36 -5.69
C PRO A 28 7.00 -13.05 -6.29
N GLU A 29 7.99 -12.41 -5.66
CA GLU A 29 8.58 -11.14 -6.14
C GLU A 29 9.50 -11.36 -7.37
N GLY A 30 9.94 -12.60 -7.62
CA GLY A 30 10.75 -12.92 -8.78
C GLY A 30 11.16 -14.40 -8.84
N LEU A 31 11.76 -14.79 -9.97
CA LEU A 31 12.16 -16.18 -10.22
C LEU A 31 13.43 -16.62 -9.46
N THR A 32 14.21 -15.66 -8.96
CA THR A 32 15.54 -15.89 -8.36
C THR A 32 15.63 -15.41 -6.92
N THR A 33 14.52 -14.98 -6.32
CA THR A 33 14.44 -14.53 -4.93
C THR A 33 13.54 -15.47 -4.14
N ASN A 34 13.78 -15.54 -2.83
CA ASN A 34 12.89 -16.21 -1.89
C ASN A 34 11.87 -15.23 -1.27
N GLU A 35 11.87 -13.96 -1.69
CA GLU A 35 10.92 -12.96 -1.25
C GLU A 35 9.52 -13.22 -1.84
N VAL A 36 8.52 -13.12 -0.98
CA VAL A 36 7.10 -13.18 -1.34
C VAL A 36 6.40 -11.94 -0.85
N TYR A 37 5.48 -11.41 -1.64
CA TYR A 37 4.60 -10.32 -1.30
C TYR A 37 3.25 -10.88 -0.81
N PRO A 38 2.92 -10.78 0.49
CA PRO A 38 1.62 -11.18 1.00
C PRO A 38 0.61 -10.06 0.71
N ASN A 39 0.05 -10.04 -0.49
CA ASN A 39 -0.92 -9.04 -0.90
C ASN A 39 -2.20 -9.14 -0.05
N GLY A 40 -2.56 -8.03 0.59
CA GLY A 40 -3.71 -7.93 1.49
C GLY A 40 -3.36 -7.71 2.98
N VAL A 41 -2.06 -7.68 3.34
CA VAL A 41 -1.60 -7.40 4.71
C VAL A 41 -0.74 -6.15 4.86
N SER A 42 -0.93 -5.15 4.00
CA SER A 42 -0.28 -3.84 4.15
C SER A 42 -0.52 -3.29 5.56
N THR A 43 0.50 -2.74 6.20
CA THR A 43 0.41 -2.28 7.59
C THR A 43 1.45 -1.21 7.91
N SER A 44 1.17 -0.42 8.93
CA SER A 44 2.08 0.56 9.53
C SER A 44 2.39 0.28 11.01
N LEU A 45 1.95 -0.88 11.52
CA LEU A 45 2.12 -1.26 12.93
C LEU A 45 3.59 -1.53 13.29
N PRO A 46 3.96 -1.48 14.59
CA PRO A 46 5.30 -1.85 15.04
C PRO A 46 5.69 -3.28 14.63
N TYR A 47 6.97 -3.51 14.36
CA TYR A 47 7.50 -4.79 13.87
C TYR A 47 7.06 -6.02 14.68
N GLU A 48 7.08 -5.94 16.02
CA GLU A 48 6.67 -7.07 16.87
C GLU A 48 5.21 -7.48 16.62
N VAL A 49 4.32 -6.49 16.45
CA VAL A 49 2.92 -6.73 16.11
C VAL A 49 2.80 -7.30 14.70
N GLN A 50 3.66 -6.86 13.77
CA GLN A 50 3.72 -7.45 12.43
C GLN A 50 4.09 -8.93 12.48
N ALA A 51 5.14 -9.28 13.24
CA ALA A 51 5.55 -10.66 13.43
C ALA A 51 4.42 -11.51 14.01
N GLU A 52 3.76 -11.02 15.07
CA GLU A 52 2.63 -11.71 15.69
C GLU A 52 1.49 -12.01 14.71
N PHE A 53 1.01 -11.01 13.96
CA PHE A 53 -0.10 -11.26 13.03
C PHE A 53 0.34 -12.09 11.83
N ILE A 54 1.57 -11.93 11.33
CA ILE A 54 2.10 -12.73 10.23
C ILE A 54 2.13 -14.21 10.62
N HIS A 55 2.63 -14.53 11.82
CA HIS A 55 2.67 -15.91 12.33
C HIS A 55 1.28 -16.47 12.66
N SER A 56 0.26 -15.63 12.79
CA SER A 56 -1.13 -16.08 12.94
C SER A 56 -1.78 -16.54 11.63
N ILE A 57 -1.19 -16.21 10.47
CA ILE A 57 -1.69 -16.62 9.16
C ILE A 57 -1.32 -18.08 8.92
N LYS A 58 -2.32 -18.88 8.52
CA LYS A 58 -2.12 -20.30 8.20
C LYS A 58 -1.06 -20.49 7.10
N GLY A 59 -0.04 -21.29 7.39
CA GLY A 59 1.12 -21.54 6.53
C GLY A 59 2.30 -20.59 6.74
N PHE A 60 2.13 -19.54 7.55
CA PHE A 60 3.14 -18.52 7.84
C PHE A 60 3.63 -18.62 9.29
N GLU A 61 3.33 -19.71 10.00
CA GLU A 61 3.61 -19.86 11.44
C GLU A 61 5.09 -19.71 11.79
N ASN A 62 5.98 -19.98 10.84
CA ASN A 62 7.44 -19.82 10.98
C ASN A 62 8.02 -18.90 9.90
N ALA A 63 7.21 -18.03 9.29
CA ALA A 63 7.67 -17.11 8.26
C ALA A 63 8.71 -16.13 8.80
N ILE A 64 9.73 -15.84 7.99
CA ILE A 64 10.77 -14.85 8.33
C ILE A 64 10.46 -13.56 7.57
N ILE A 65 10.27 -12.47 8.30
CA ILE A 65 10.04 -11.16 7.70
C ILE A 65 11.38 -10.61 7.19
N MET A 66 11.55 -10.60 5.87
CA MET A 66 12.74 -10.04 5.21
C MET A 66 12.76 -8.51 5.27
N ARG A 67 11.57 -7.89 5.17
CA ARG A 67 11.37 -6.44 5.17
C ARG A 67 10.09 -6.12 5.95
N PRO A 68 10.14 -5.23 6.95
CA PRO A 68 8.92 -4.82 7.67
C PRO A 68 8.00 -4.02 6.76
N GLY A 69 6.70 -4.19 6.95
CA GLY A 69 5.68 -3.31 6.38
C GLY A 69 5.82 -1.89 6.93
N TYR A 70 5.48 -0.90 6.11
CA TYR A 70 5.52 0.51 6.47
C TYR A 70 4.46 1.29 5.70
N ALA A 71 4.15 2.48 6.21
CA ALA A 71 3.43 3.49 5.47
C ALA A 71 4.38 4.64 5.11
N ILE A 72 4.11 5.30 3.99
CA ILE A 72 4.82 6.49 3.55
C ILE A 72 3.85 7.64 3.41
N GLU A 73 4.23 8.80 3.93
CA GLU A 73 3.52 10.06 3.73
C GLU A 73 4.32 10.93 2.75
N TYR A 74 3.62 11.59 1.84
CA TYR A 74 4.23 12.43 0.81
C TYR A 74 3.30 13.57 0.43
N ASP A 75 3.90 14.68 0.01
CA ASP A 75 3.16 15.79 -0.57
C ASP A 75 2.76 15.49 -2.02
N PHE A 76 1.59 15.99 -2.42
CA PHE A 76 1.13 15.95 -3.80
C PHE A 76 0.55 17.29 -4.21
N PHE A 77 0.55 17.56 -5.52
CA PHE A 77 -0.07 18.75 -6.09
C PHE A 77 -1.52 18.46 -6.48
N ASP A 78 -2.42 19.39 -6.19
CA ASP A 78 -3.81 19.30 -6.63
C ASP A 78 -3.89 19.24 -8.17
N PRO A 79 -4.35 18.12 -8.76
CA PRO A 79 -4.36 17.95 -10.21
C PRO A 79 -5.30 18.92 -10.91
N ARG A 80 -6.21 19.61 -10.20
CA ARG A 80 -7.03 20.70 -10.75
C ARG A 80 -6.18 21.90 -11.20
N GLY A 81 -4.92 21.98 -10.76
CA GLY A 81 -3.92 22.92 -11.25
C GLY A 81 -3.35 22.61 -12.64
N LEU A 82 -3.66 21.44 -13.22
CA LEU A 82 -3.19 21.00 -14.53
C LEU A 82 -4.25 21.19 -15.61
N LYS A 83 -3.80 21.35 -16.85
CA LYS A 83 -4.61 21.18 -18.06
C LYS A 83 -4.88 19.69 -18.29
N GLN A 84 -5.84 19.35 -19.14
CA GLN A 84 -6.09 17.94 -19.54
C GLN A 84 -4.89 17.31 -20.28
N THR A 85 -3.95 18.12 -20.74
CA THR A 85 -2.67 17.70 -21.32
C THR A 85 -1.57 17.44 -20.27
N LEU A 86 -1.90 17.50 -18.97
CA LEU A 86 -0.98 17.40 -17.83
C LEU A 86 -0.01 18.57 -17.64
N GLU A 87 -0.08 19.60 -18.49
CA GLU A 87 0.69 20.83 -18.35
C GLU A 87 0.17 21.66 -17.17
N VAL A 88 1.07 22.22 -16.36
CA VAL A 88 0.75 23.12 -15.25
C VAL A 88 0.13 24.42 -15.77
N LYS A 89 -1.07 24.79 -15.29
CA LYS A 89 -1.77 26.00 -15.76
C LYS A 89 -1.00 27.30 -15.55
N LYS A 90 -0.18 27.36 -14.49
CA LYS A 90 0.59 28.55 -14.07
C LYS A 90 1.96 28.70 -14.75
N ILE A 91 2.54 27.61 -15.26
CA ILE A 91 3.91 27.58 -15.79
C ILE A 91 3.89 26.79 -17.10
N SER A 92 4.07 27.49 -18.22
CA SER A 92 4.09 26.83 -19.53
C SER A 92 5.35 25.97 -19.68
N GLY A 93 5.21 24.80 -20.30
CA GLY A 93 6.30 23.85 -20.52
C GLY A 93 6.60 22.93 -19.32
N LEU A 94 5.92 23.11 -18.18
CA LEU A 94 6.06 22.23 -17.01
C LEU A 94 4.89 21.23 -16.97
N TYR A 95 5.20 19.94 -16.82
CA TYR A 95 4.23 18.83 -16.83
C TYR A 95 4.41 17.94 -15.62
N PHE A 96 3.31 17.47 -15.03
CA PHE A 96 3.33 16.53 -13.90
C PHE A 96 2.57 15.24 -14.23
N ALA A 97 3.12 14.09 -13.84
CA ALA A 97 2.55 12.77 -14.05
C ALA A 97 2.90 11.80 -12.91
N GLY A 98 2.00 10.86 -12.61
CA GLY A 98 2.16 9.87 -11.55
C GLY A 98 1.81 10.39 -10.15
N GLN A 99 2.45 9.84 -9.12
CA GLN A 99 2.12 10.06 -7.71
C GLN A 99 2.11 11.54 -7.27
N ILE A 100 2.91 12.39 -7.92
CA ILE A 100 2.92 13.84 -7.71
C ILE A 100 1.54 14.50 -7.96
N ASN A 101 0.66 13.87 -8.75
CA ASN A 101 -0.70 14.32 -9.03
C ASN A 101 -1.75 13.75 -8.05
N GLY A 102 -1.32 13.06 -7.00
CA GLY A 102 -2.19 12.41 -6.02
C GLY A 102 -2.76 11.07 -6.48
N THR A 103 -2.18 10.44 -7.51
CA THR A 103 -2.50 9.07 -7.90
C THR A 103 -1.60 8.07 -7.17
N THR A 104 -1.99 6.80 -7.15
CA THR A 104 -1.21 5.69 -6.60
C THR A 104 -1.43 4.47 -7.49
N GLY A 105 -0.40 3.65 -7.67
CA GLY A 105 -0.38 2.57 -8.68
C GLY A 105 0.62 2.85 -9.78
N TYR A 106 1.06 1.80 -10.48
CA TYR A 106 2.05 1.90 -11.54
C TYR A 106 1.41 2.22 -12.90
N GLU A 107 0.21 1.68 -13.14
CA GLU A 107 -0.61 1.89 -14.33
C GLU A 107 -1.29 3.26 -14.35
#